data_AF-A0A178IFQ5-F1
#
_entry.id   AF-A0A178IFQ5-F1
#
_cell.length_a   1.000
_cell.length_b   1.000
_cell.length_c   1.000
_cell.angle_alpha   90.00
_cell.angle_beta   90.00
_cell.angle_gamma   90.00
#
_symmetry.space_group_name_H-M   'P 1'
#
loop_
_entity.id
_entity.type
_entity.pdbx_description
1 polymer ?
#
loop_
_entity_poly.entity_id
_entity_poly.type
_entity_poly.pdbx_seq_one_letter_code
_entity_poly.pdbx_strand_id
1 'polypeptide(L)'
;MLLFAGMLVCGYPVAVHAATSEEIAATVATWQGLGDAELQAAISTFIAANPEDAPAIVTAAVTALPALAPQIVAAAVSTAPAQAAAITTAAVAVVVKAGADVAVVTAITVAAVNAAPASERAAIITAATAADPLHSGDIANAVATQAPVATQAPPSTTTVIAPVPVTPTKLVLSPDGLWFN
;
A
#
# COMPACT_ATOMS: atom_id res chain seq x y z
N MET A 1 -18.93 12.42 -22.12
CA MET A 1 -18.79 13.25 -20.90
C MET A 1 -19.60 12.60 -19.80
N LEU A 2 -18.95 11.84 -18.92
CA LEU A 2 -19.59 11.31 -17.70
C LEU A 2 -19.02 12.10 -16.52
N LEU A 3 -19.87 12.98 -15.96
CA LEU A 3 -19.60 13.72 -14.74
C LEU A 3 -19.70 12.75 -13.56
N PHE A 4 -18.59 12.53 -12.83
CA PHE A 4 -18.68 12.19 -11.41
C PHE A 4 -18.89 13.49 -10.63
N ALA A 5 -20.14 13.94 -10.58
CA ALA A 5 -20.56 14.99 -9.68
C ALA A 5 -20.69 14.40 -8.27
N GLY A 6 -19.97 14.98 -7.31
CA GLY A 6 -20.10 14.64 -5.90
C GLY A 6 -21.55 14.74 -5.45
N MET A 7 -22.07 13.65 -4.91
CA MET A 7 -23.31 13.65 -4.14
C MET A 7 -22.97 13.53 -2.66
N LEU A 8 -23.17 14.64 -1.97
CA LEU A 8 -23.34 14.71 -0.53
C LEU A 8 -24.63 13.92 -0.20
N VAL A 9 -24.50 12.66 0.26
CA VAL A 9 -25.67 11.85 0.65
C VAL A 9 -25.90 11.99 2.15
N CYS A 10 -26.93 12.78 2.49
CA CYS A 10 -27.63 12.66 3.76
C CYS A 10 -28.28 11.28 3.86
N GLY A 11 -27.85 10.48 4.85
CA GLY A 11 -28.66 9.51 5.59
C GLY A 11 -29.59 8.57 4.79
N TYR A 12 -29.03 7.64 4.02
CA TYR A 12 -29.68 6.39 3.65
C TYR A 12 -28.63 5.26 3.74
N PRO A 13 -28.99 4.04 4.17
CA PRO A 13 -28.07 2.91 4.09
C PRO A 13 -27.75 2.69 2.61
N VAL A 14 -26.50 2.95 2.20
CA VAL A 14 -26.03 2.60 0.87
C VAL A 14 -26.11 1.08 0.81
N ALA A 15 -27.07 0.56 0.04
CA ALA A 15 -27.02 -0.83 -0.36
C ALA A 15 -25.69 -0.98 -1.10
N VAL A 16 -24.77 -1.72 -0.51
CA VAL A 16 -23.50 -2.06 -1.13
C VAL A 16 -23.86 -2.94 -2.32
N HIS A 17 -23.98 -2.32 -3.50
CA HIS A 17 -24.11 -3.05 -4.74
C HIS A 17 -22.71 -3.55 -5.07
N ALA A 18 -22.52 -4.87 -5.05
CA ALA A 18 -21.29 -5.46 -5.56
C ALA A 18 -21.07 -4.94 -6.98
N ALA A 19 -19.89 -4.38 -7.24
CA ALA A 19 -19.57 -3.82 -8.53
C ALA A 19 -19.66 -4.91 -9.60
N THR A 20 -20.44 -4.67 -10.65
CA THR A 20 -20.52 -5.62 -11.75
C THR A 20 -19.16 -5.73 -12.45
N SER A 21 -18.89 -6.87 -13.09
CA SER A 21 -17.64 -7.06 -13.83
C SER A 21 -17.44 -6.01 -14.94
N GLU A 22 -18.54 -5.49 -15.51
CA GLU A 22 -18.54 -4.43 -16.53
C GLU A 22 -18.14 -3.08 -15.92
N GLU A 23 -18.67 -2.73 -14.76
CA GLU A 23 -18.31 -1.49 -14.03
C GLU A 23 -16.85 -1.52 -13.56
N ILE A 24 -16.37 -2.67 -13.10
CA ILE A 24 -14.96 -2.87 -12.74
C ILE A 24 -14.08 -2.65 -13.96
N ALA A 25 -14.38 -3.30 -15.09
CA ALA A 25 -13.60 -3.17 -16.31
C ALA A 25 -13.61 -1.72 -16.86
N ALA A 26 -14.78 -1.06 -16.84
CA ALA A 26 -14.92 0.32 -17.29
C ALA A 26 -14.10 1.29 -16.41
N THR A 27 -14.15 1.11 -15.10
CA THR A 27 -13.36 1.91 -14.15
C THR A 27 -11.86 1.69 -14.35
N VAL A 28 -11.41 0.44 -14.45
CA VAL A 28 -10.00 0.09 -14.68
C VAL A 28 -9.48 0.66 -16.01
N ALA A 29 -10.31 0.71 -17.05
CA ALA A 29 -9.93 1.30 -18.33
C ALA A 29 -9.57 2.80 -18.21
N THR A 30 -10.14 3.51 -17.24
CA THR A 30 -9.79 4.93 -16.97
C THR A 30 -8.41 5.11 -16.34
N TRP A 31 -7.78 4.04 -15.86
CA TRP A 31 -6.47 4.11 -15.21
C TRP A 31 -5.30 4.10 -16.19
N GLN A 32 -5.57 3.87 -17.47
CA GLN A 32 -4.53 3.88 -18.49
C GLN A 32 -3.88 5.27 -18.59
N GLY A 33 -2.56 5.32 -18.46
CA GLY A 33 -1.79 6.56 -18.53
C GLY A 33 -1.82 7.41 -17.27
N LEU A 34 -2.40 6.93 -16.16
CA LEU A 34 -2.22 7.56 -14.85
C LEU A 34 -0.75 7.42 -14.39
N GLY A 35 -0.27 8.44 -13.68
CA GLY A 35 0.98 8.33 -12.93
C GLY A 35 0.82 7.42 -11.71
N ASP A 36 1.94 7.04 -11.09
CA ASP A 36 1.95 6.07 -9.98
C ASP A 36 1.09 6.52 -8.79
N ALA A 37 1.15 7.80 -8.43
CA ALA A 37 0.39 8.35 -7.31
C ALA A 37 -1.12 8.39 -7.60
N GLU A 38 -1.49 8.80 -8.82
CA GLU A 38 -2.88 8.83 -9.27
C GLU A 38 -3.46 7.41 -9.39
N LEU A 39 -2.68 6.46 -9.90
CA LEU A 39 -3.06 5.05 -9.98
C LEU A 39 -3.30 4.47 -8.59
N GLN A 40 -2.37 4.70 -7.65
CA GLN A 40 -2.51 4.24 -6.26
C GLN A 40 -3.77 4.83 -5.61
N ALA A 41 -4.02 6.13 -5.78
CA ALA A 41 -5.21 6.79 -5.24
C ALA A 41 -6.51 6.25 -5.87
N ALA A 42 -6.51 6.00 -7.18
CA ALA A 42 -7.67 5.45 -7.88
C ALA A 42 -8.01 4.03 -7.40
N ILE A 43 -7.00 3.16 -7.28
CA ILE A 43 -7.16 1.79 -6.75
C ILE A 43 -7.69 1.83 -5.32
N SER A 44 -7.06 2.64 -4.46
CA SER A 44 -7.43 2.73 -3.04
C SER A 44 -8.88 3.22 -2.89
N THR A 45 -9.26 4.23 -3.67
CA THR A 45 -10.63 4.77 -3.67
C THR A 45 -11.63 3.72 -4.13
N PHE A 46 -11.33 3.00 -5.21
CA PHE A 46 -12.27 2.03 -5.77
C PHE A 46 -12.46 0.80 -4.86
N ILE A 47 -11.38 0.30 -4.25
CA ILE A 47 -11.44 -0.80 -3.28
C ILE A 47 -12.11 -0.35 -1.99
N ALA A 48 -11.85 0.85 -1.49
CA ALA A 48 -12.52 1.35 -0.29
C ALA A 48 -14.05 1.48 -0.49
N ALA A 49 -14.49 1.78 -1.72
CA ALA A 49 -15.91 1.83 -2.08
C ALA A 49 -16.54 0.44 -2.29
N ASN A 50 -15.75 -0.56 -2.68
CA ASN A 50 -16.21 -1.92 -2.99
C ASN A 50 -15.27 -2.95 -2.34
N PRO A 51 -15.23 -3.03 -1.01
CA PRO A 51 -14.23 -3.81 -0.31
C PRO A 51 -14.32 -5.29 -0.67
N GLU A 52 -15.51 -5.88 -0.73
CA GLU A 52 -15.73 -7.28 -1.09
C GLU A 52 -15.25 -7.67 -2.50
N ASP A 53 -15.14 -6.69 -3.40
CA ASP A 53 -14.72 -6.91 -4.79
C ASP A 53 -13.21 -6.69 -4.99
N ALA A 54 -12.43 -6.42 -3.94
CA ALA A 54 -11.00 -6.13 -4.06
C ALA A 54 -10.21 -7.15 -4.91
N PRO A 55 -10.42 -8.48 -4.79
CA PRO A 55 -9.74 -9.45 -5.64
C PRO A 55 -10.16 -9.36 -7.12
N ALA A 56 -11.44 -9.06 -7.40
CA ALA A 56 -11.95 -8.90 -8.76
C ALA A 56 -11.42 -7.62 -9.41
N ILE A 57 -11.36 -6.53 -8.63
CA ILE A 57 -10.75 -5.26 -9.05
C ILE A 57 -9.27 -5.47 -9.41
N VAL A 58 -8.51 -6.15 -8.55
CA VAL A 58 -7.10 -6.47 -8.81
C VAL A 58 -6.94 -7.37 -10.03
N THR A 59 -7.80 -8.37 -10.19
CA THR A 59 -7.80 -9.24 -11.38
C THR A 59 -7.94 -8.42 -12.66
N ALA A 60 -8.93 -7.53 -12.72
CA ALA A 60 -9.16 -6.68 -13.88
C ALA A 60 -8.00 -5.70 -14.10
N ALA A 61 -7.50 -5.07 -13.04
CA ALA A 61 -6.40 -4.12 -13.09
C ALA A 61 -5.09 -4.76 -13.59
N VAL A 62 -4.70 -5.90 -13.03
CA VAL A 62 -3.50 -6.64 -13.45
C VAL A 62 -3.64 -7.17 -14.87
N THR A 63 -4.84 -7.57 -15.29
CA THR A 63 -5.11 -7.96 -16.68
C THR A 63 -4.91 -6.79 -17.64
N ALA A 64 -5.37 -5.59 -17.27
CA ALA A 64 -5.28 -4.40 -18.11
C ALA A 64 -3.87 -3.76 -18.12
N LEU A 65 -3.16 -3.84 -16.99
CA LEU A 65 -1.89 -3.15 -16.74
C LEU A 65 -0.85 -4.12 -16.13
N PRO A 66 -0.46 -5.20 -16.84
CA PRO A 66 0.36 -6.26 -16.27
C PRO A 66 1.76 -5.79 -15.82
N ALA A 67 2.31 -4.77 -16.50
CA ALA A 67 3.60 -4.17 -16.13
C ALA A 67 3.57 -3.46 -14.76
N LEU A 68 2.37 -3.10 -14.27
CA LEU A 68 2.16 -2.41 -13.00
C LEU A 68 1.60 -3.33 -11.90
N ALA A 69 1.62 -4.65 -12.12
CA ALA A 69 1.03 -5.61 -11.19
C ALA A 69 1.56 -5.49 -9.74
N PRO A 70 2.87 -5.33 -9.49
CA PRO A 70 3.37 -5.13 -8.13
C PRO A 70 2.81 -3.87 -7.45
N GLN A 71 2.71 -2.75 -8.18
CA GLN A 71 2.18 -1.49 -7.68
C GLN A 71 0.68 -1.59 -7.37
N ILE A 72 -0.07 -2.24 -8.28
CA ILE A 72 -1.51 -2.48 -8.12
C ILE A 72 -1.77 -3.30 -6.84
N VAL A 73 -1.00 -4.38 -6.65
CA VAL A 73 -1.14 -5.26 -5.49
C VAL A 73 -0.75 -4.55 -4.21
N ALA A 74 0.34 -3.79 -4.19
CA ALA A 74 0.73 -3.01 -3.01
C ALA A 74 -0.37 -2.02 -2.59
N ALA A 75 -0.92 -1.26 -3.54
CA ALA A 75 -2.00 -0.32 -3.27
C ALA A 75 -3.25 -1.04 -2.73
N ALA A 76 -3.65 -2.14 -3.36
CA ALA A 76 -4.81 -2.92 -2.96
C ALA A 76 -4.66 -3.53 -1.56
N VAL A 77 -3.50 -4.15 -1.27
CA VAL A 77 -3.20 -4.77 0.02
C VAL A 77 -3.12 -3.73 1.14
N SER A 78 -2.54 -2.56 0.88
CA SER A 78 -2.53 -1.45 1.84
C SER A 78 -3.95 -0.94 2.15
N THR A 79 -4.87 -1.05 1.19
CA THR A 79 -6.26 -0.56 1.34
C THR A 79 -7.15 -1.59 2.04
N ALA A 80 -7.02 -2.87 1.67
CA ALA A 80 -7.83 -3.97 2.17
C ALA A 80 -6.95 -5.09 2.76
N PRO A 81 -6.25 -4.85 3.89
CA PRO A 81 -5.28 -5.79 4.44
C PRO A 81 -5.90 -7.13 4.84
N ALA A 82 -7.16 -7.14 5.31
CA ALA A 82 -7.90 -8.36 5.63
C ALA A 82 -8.13 -9.29 4.41
N GLN A 83 -7.95 -8.78 3.19
CA GLN A 83 -8.09 -9.52 1.95
C GLN A 83 -6.75 -9.74 1.24
N ALA A 84 -5.63 -9.46 1.90
CA ALA A 84 -4.31 -9.49 1.27
C ALA A 84 -3.98 -10.85 0.63
N ALA A 85 -4.36 -11.95 1.26
CA ALA A 85 -4.21 -13.29 0.71
C ALA A 85 -5.03 -13.48 -0.58
N ALA A 86 -6.32 -13.09 -0.57
CA ALA A 86 -7.19 -13.21 -1.74
C ALA A 86 -6.74 -12.32 -2.90
N ILE A 87 -6.33 -11.08 -2.60
CA ILE A 87 -5.75 -10.14 -3.56
C ILE A 87 -4.49 -10.72 -4.20
N THR A 88 -3.60 -11.29 -3.39
CA THR A 88 -2.34 -11.88 -3.88
C THR A 88 -2.63 -13.09 -4.76
N THR A 89 -3.51 -13.99 -4.33
CA THR A 89 -3.95 -15.15 -5.15
C THR A 89 -4.48 -14.70 -6.50
N ALA A 90 -5.35 -13.69 -6.51
CA ALA A 90 -5.95 -13.16 -7.74
C ALA A 90 -4.89 -12.61 -8.71
N ALA A 91 -3.96 -11.78 -8.21
CA ALA A 91 -2.90 -11.20 -9.04
C ALA A 91 -1.93 -12.27 -9.58
N VAL A 92 -1.49 -13.20 -8.72
CA VAL A 92 -0.57 -14.27 -9.12
C VAL A 92 -1.21 -15.19 -10.15
N ALA A 93 -2.47 -15.59 -9.93
CA ALA A 93 -3.19 -16.43 -10.89
C ALA A 93 -3.31 -15.76 -12.28
N VAL A 94 -3.53 -14.45 -12.33
CA VAL A 94 -3.58 -13.71 -13.60
C VAL A 94 -2.24 -13.74 -14.33
N VAL A 95 -1.14 -13.39 -13.64
CA VAL A 95 0.17 -13.32 -14.30
C VAL A 95 0.72 -14.70 -14.68
N VAL A 96 0.48 -15.72 -13.85
CA VAL A 96 0.86 -17.11 -14.16
C VAL A 96 0.09 -17.61 -15.38
N LYS A 97 -1.22 -17.34 -15.46
CA LYS A 97 -2.03 -17.67 -16.64
C LYS A 97 -1.55 -16.95 -17.90
N ALA A 98 -1.00 -15.74 -17.75
CA ALA A 98 -0.38 -14.99 -18.84
C ALA A 98 1.04 -15.48 -19.20
N GLY A 99 1.58 -16.47 -18.49
CA GLY A 99 2.92 -17.01 -18.73
C GLY A 99 4.05 -16.18 -18.13
N ALA A 100 3.77 -15.39 -17.09
CA ALA A 100 4.81 -14.65 -16.38
C ALA A 100 5.80 -15.60 -15.70
N ASP A 101 7.06 -15.18 -15.64
CA ASP A 101 8.11 -15.93 -14.96
C ASP A 101 8.12 -15.69 -13.44
N VAL A 102 8.94 -16.49 -12.74
CA VAL A 102 9.05 -16.47 -11.28
C VAL A 102 9.44 -15.10 -10.71
N ALA A 103 10.16 -14.25 -11.46
CA ALA A 103 10.57 -12.94 -10.98
C ALA A 103 9.35 -12.00 -10.85
N VAL A 104 8.39 -12.08 -11.76
CA VAL A 104 7.14 -11.28 -11.69
C VAL A 104 6.28 -11.73 -10.51
N VAL A 105 6.11 -13.05 -10.33
CA VAL A 105 5.35 -13.61 -9.20
C VAL A 105 6.00 -13.21 -7.86
N THR A 106 7.33 -13.28 -7.80
CA THR A 106 8.11 -12.85 -6.64
C THR A 106 7.92 -11.35 -6.38
N ALA A 107 8.03 -10.49 -7.40
CA ALA A 107 7.86 -9.05 -7.25
C ALA A 107 6.46 -8.68 -6.72
N ILE A 108 5.41 -9.34 -7.21
CA ILE A 108 4.05 -9.19 -6.70
C ILE A 108 3.95 -9.61 -5.23
N THR A 109 4.48 -10.80 -4.90
CA THR A 109 4.41 -11.35 -3.55
C THR A 109 5.14 -10.45 -2.55
N VAL A 110 6.31 -9.96 -2.93
CA VAL A 110 7.11 -9.00 -2.16
C VAL A 110 6.36 -7.69 -1.95
N ALA A 111 5.77 -7.14 -3.00
CA ALA A 111 5.00 -5.90 -2.92
C ALA A 111 3.81 -6.06 -1.96
N ALA A 112 3.11 -7.20 -2.01
CA ALA A 112 2.04 -7.54 -1.08
C ALA A 112 2.55 -7.64 0.37
N VAL A 113 3.63 -8.38 0.62
CA VAL A 113 4.23 -8.56 1.97
C VAL A 113 4.67 -7.24 2.57
N ASN A 114 5.25 -6.34 1.76
CA ASN A 114 5.70 -5.03 2.21
C ASN A 114 4.54 -4.07 2.51
N ALA A 115 3.45 -4.14 1.74
CA ALA A 115 2.26 -3.33 1.96
C ALA A 115 1.38 -3.84 3.11
N ALA A 116 1.48 -5.12 3.45
CA ALA A 116 0.64 -5.75 4.47
C ALA A 116 1.14 -5.57 5.91
N PRO A 117 0.21 -5.49 6.89
CA PRO A 117 0.58 -5.62 8.29
C PRO A 117 1.21 -6.98 8.57
N ALA A 118 2.07 -7.03 9.60
CA ALA A 118 2.90 -8.21 9.89
C ALA A 118 2.08 -9.50 10.09
N SER A 119 0.85 -9.40 10.60
CA SER A 119 -0.06 -10.53 10.81
C SER A 119 -0.46 -11.25 9.53
N GLU A 120 -0.50 -10.56 8.39
CA GLU A 120 -1.00 -11.10 7.11
C GLU A 120 0.10 -11.70 6.23
N ARG A 121 1.37 -11.43 6.55
CA ARG A 121 2.51 -11.78 5.68
C ARG A 121 2.63 -13.27 5.40
N ALA A 122 2.39 -14.11 6.41
CA ALA A 122 2.41 -15.56 6.24
C ALA A 122 1.27 -16.06 5.33
N ALA A 123 0.08 -15.45 5.45
CA ALA A 123 -1.06 -15.78 4.60
C ALA A 123 -0.81 -15.40 3.14
N ILE A 124 -0.15 -14.26 2.89
CA ILE A 124 0.25 -13.81 1.55
C ILE A 124 1.22 -14.79 0.89
N ILE A 125 2.26 -15.22 1.62
CA ILE A 125 3.24 -16.18 1.09
C ILE A 125 2.56 -17.53 0.78
N THR A 126 1.70 -18.00 1.68
CA THR A 126 0.92 -19.23 1.48
C THR A 126 -0.01 -19.10 0.26
N ALA A 127 -0.67 -17.96 0.10
CA ALA A 127 -1.53 -17.67 -1.03
C ALA A 127 -0.75 -17.65 -2.36
N ALA A 128 0.38 -16.96 -2.42
CA ALA A 128 1.22 -16.89 -3.61
C ALA A 128 1.76 -18.27 -4.03
N THR A 129 2.26 -19.06 -3.07
CA THR A 129 2.79 -20.41 -3.34
C THR A 129 1.70 -21.42 -3.71
N ALA A 130 0.47 -21.23 -3.23
CA ALA A 130 -0.69 -22.01 -3.67
C ALA A 130 -1.16 -21.62 -5.08
N ALA A 131 -1.05 -20.34 -5.44
CA ALA A 131 -1.41 -19.81 -6.75
C ALA A 131 -0.38 -20.16 -7.84
N ASP A 132 0.89 -20.36 -7.47
CA ASP A 132 1.95 -20.88 -8.36
C ASP A 132 2.68 -22.08 -7.72
N PRO A 133 2.09 -23.30 -7.79
CA PRO A 133 2.66 -24.47 -7.15
C PRO A 133 4.02 -24.90 -7.74
N LEU A 134 4.25 -24.61 -9.02
CA LEU A 134 5.45 -25.03 -9.76
C LEU A 134 6.70 -24.28 -9.28
N HIS A 135 6.54 -23.02 -8.86
CA HIS A 135 7.64 -22.18 -8.38
C HIS A 135 7.56 -21.90 -6.87
N SER A 136 6.75 -22.66 -6.13
CA SER A 136 6.49 -22.44 -4.70
C SER A 136 7.77 -22.34 -3.84
N GLY A 137 8.76 -23.19 -4.10
CA GLY A 137 10.06 -23.17 -3.40
C GLY A 137 10.88 -21.91 -3.68
N ASP A 138 10.92 -21.47 -4.94
CA ASP A 138 11.66 -20.28 -5.35
C ASP A 138 11.02 -19.01 -4.80
N ILE A 139 9.68 -18.92 -4.82
CA ILE A 139 8.91 -17.79 -4.26
C ILE A 139 9.16 -17.67 -2.75
N ALA A 140 9.01 -18.77 -2.01
CA ALA A 140 9.21 -18.78 -0.55
C ALA A 140 10.64 -18.38 -0.18
N ASN A 141 11.63 -18.90 -0.91
CA ASN A 141 13.04 -18.56 -0.68
C ASN A 141 13.34 -17.09 -1.02
N ALA A 142 12.86 -16.59 -2.16
CA ALA A 142 13.09 -15.21 -2.58
C ALA A 142 12.47 -14.20 -1.59
N VAL A 143 11.25 -14.46 -1.11
CA VAL A 143 10.63 -13.61 -0.08
C VAL A 143 11.37 -13.69 1.26
N ALA A 144 11.87 -14.87 1.66
CA ALA A 144 12.66 -15.02 2.88
C ALA A 144 14.02 -14.30 2.83
N THR A 145 14.65 -14.24 1.65
CA THR A 145 15.92 -13.52 1.46
C THR A 145 15.76 -12.00 1.39
N GLN A 146 14.55 -11.52 1.08
CA GLN A 146 14.23 -10.11 1.25
C GLN A 146 13.83 -9.86 2.70
N ALA A 147 14.81 -9.45 3.51
CA ALA A 147 14.53 -8.88 4.82
C ALA A 147 13.43 -7.81 4.64
N PRO A 148 12.41 -7.78 5.52
CA PRO A 148 11.37 -6.77 5.40
C PRO A 148 12.06 -5.41 5.45
N VAL A 149 11.90 -4.63 4.39
CA VAL A 149 12.24 -3.21 4.45
C VAL A 149 11.35 -2.67 5.55
N ALA A 150 11.93 -2.46 6.73
CA ALA A 150 11.26 -1.72 7.78
C ALA A 150 10.79 -0.45 7.10
N THR A 151 9.46 -0.28 7.09
CA THR A 151 8.76 0.94 6.69
C THR A 151 9.68 2.13 6.90
N GLN A 152 10.01 2.84 5.82
CA GLN A 152 10.41 4.24 5.97
C GLN A 152 9.41 4.85 6.93
N ALA A 153 9.87 5.24 8.11
CA ALA A 153 9.16 6.24 8.89
C ALA A 153 8.89 7.40 7.92
N PRO A 154 7.70 8.03 7.97
CA PRO A 154 7.50 9.27 7.22
C PRO A 154 8.70 10.18 7.50
N PRO A 155 9.26 10.89 6.50
CA PRO A 155 10.34 11.83 6.76
C PRO A 155 9.84 12.75 7.87
N SER A 156 10.39 12.57 9.08
CA SER A 156 10.15 13.50 10.15
C SER A 156 10.81 14.77 9.67
N THR A 157 10.01 15.71 9.18
CA THR A 157 10.38 17.11 9.12
C THR A 157 10.57 17.54 10.57
N THR A 158 11.74 17.20 11.13
CA THR A 158 12.30 17.91 12.25
C THR A 158 12.62 19.30 11.69
N THR A 159 11.65 20.20 11.79
CA THR A 159 11.95 21.63 11.82
C THR A 159 12.90 21.80 12.99
N VAL A 160 14.19 21.92 12.68
CA VAL A 160 15.19 22.39 13.63
C VAL A 160 14.82 23.83 13.93
N ILE A 161 14.07 24.06 15.00
CA ILE A 161 14.05 25.38 15.63
C ILE A 161 15.46 25.53 16.16
N ALA A 162 16.28 26.32 15.47
CA ALA A 162 17.59 26.71 15.96
C ALA A 162 17.44 27.23 17.39
N PRO A 163 18.26 26.79 18.36
CA PRO A 163 18.24 27.37 19.69
C PRO A 163 18.52 28.87 19.56
N VAL A 164 17.62 29.69 20.09
CA VAL A 164 17.83 31.13 20.24
C VAL A 164 19.13 31.31 21.04
N PRO A 165 20.11 32.08 20.56
CA PRO A 165 21.32 32.34 21.32
C PRO A 165 20.93 33.14 22.57
N VAL A 166 21.01 32.49 23.74
CA VAL A 166 20.96 33.21 25.01
C VAL A 166 22.31 33.89 25.21
N THR A 167 22.34 35.20 25.01
CA THR A 167 23.45 36.05 25.41
C THR A 167 23.62 35.93 26.93
N PRO A 168 24.78 35.51 27.47
CA PRO A 168 24.96 35.45 28.90
C PRO A 168 25.01 36.87 29.47
N THR A 169 24.00 37.24 30.25
CA THR A 169 24.05 38.43 31.10
C THR A 169 25.19 38.24 32.10
N LYS A 170 26.24 39.04 31.95
CA LYS A 170 27.39 39.12 32.85
C LYS A 170 26.89 39.48 34.25
N LEU A 171 26.91 38.52 35.19
CA LEU A 171 26.78 38.80 36.62
C LEU A 171 28.00 39.63 37.04
N VAL A 172 27.77 40.91 37.30
CA VAL A 172 28.73 41.78 37.99
C VAL A 172 28.67 41.39 39.47
N LEU A 173 29.63 40.59 39.92
CA LEU A 173 29.95 40.45 41.35
C LEU A 173 30.65 41.74 41.79
N SER A 174 29.92 42.61 42.50
CA SER A 174 30.57 43.59 43.36
C SER A 174 31.05 42.91 44.65
N PRO A 175 32.21 43.31 45.18
CA PRO A 175 32.81 42.75 46.37
C PRO A 175 32.17 43.34 47.64
N ASP A 176 32.44 42.70 48.76
CA ASP A 176 32.14 43.10 50.15
C ASP A 176 30.79 42.64 50.72
N GLY A 177 30.87 41.66 51.65
CA GLY A 177 29.90 41.64 52.74
C GLY A 177 29.57 40.31 53.41
N LEU A 178 30.49 39.83 54.26
CA LEU A 178 30.20 39.29 55.61
C LEU A 178 29.54 37.89 55.78
N TRP A 179 30.38 36.95 56.29
CA TRP A 179 30.21 35.94 57.35
C TRP A 179 28.91 35.12 57.48
N PHE A 180 29.02 33.80 57.63
CA PHE A 180 28.83 33.08 58.92
C PHE A 180 29.27 31.60 58.83
N ASN A 181 30.06 31.20 59.83
CA ASN A 181 30.59 29.87 60.22
C ASN A 181 31.58 29.13 59.31
#